data_AF-A0A2S7VJJ6-F1
#
_entry.id   AF-A0A2S7VJJ6-F1
#
_cell.length_a   1.000
_cell.length_b   1.000
_cell.length_c   1.000
_cell.angle_alpha   90.00
_cell.angle_beta   90.00
_cell.angle_gamma   90.00
#
_symmetry.space_group_name_H-M   'P 1'
#
loop_
_entity.id
_entity.type
_entity.pdbx_description
1 polymer ?
#
loop_
_entity_poly.entity_id
_entity_poly.type
_entity_poly.pdbx_seq_one_letter_code
_entity_poly.pdbx_strand_id
1 'polypeptide(L)'
;MKKLCLAAMVATVLVGCNAGDEVVEHGGIDINNLSQTQKQEYAELTANALAVIAQAADNCSNGIAVGETKQCDLGASNTTANIIVAKGQIDIEQQENQTVIVHTTKAMEFTSPNAVTNGEVISLNFSENLDKDYNMTLKTLPGGNSVTFKGMLINTADSDAKYWSTESTTGLELKYNENFKLPSLNNGNAVITGKDNQKFNWSADSNGNITAQ
;
A
#
# COMPACT_ATOMS: atom_id res chain seq x y z
N MET A 1 -28.37 21.77 11.21
CA MET A 1 -28.07 20.89 12.37
C MET A 1 -28.92 19.63 12.30
N LYS A 2 -28.32 18.47 12.59
CA LYS A 2 -28.82 17.07 12.44
C LYS A 2 -28.53 16.50 11.04
N LYS A 3 -27.81 15.39 10.84
CA LYS A 3 -27.38 14.30 11.73
C LYS A 3 -25.97 13.85 11.32
N LEU A 4 -25.07 13.69 12.29
CA LEU A 4 -23.88 12.88 12.13
C LEU A 4 -24.34 11.46 11.79
N CYS A 5 -24.11 11.00 10.57
CA CYS A 5 -23.95 9.57 10.32
C CYS A 5 -22.58 9.22 10.87
N LEU A 6 -22.56 8.95 12.17
CA LEU A 6 -21.55 8.13 12.81
C LEU A 6 -21.56 6.83 12.01
N ALA A 7 -20.66 6.70 11.03
CA ALA A 7 -20.30 5.42 10.48
C ALA A 7 -19.74 4.65 11.68
N ALA A 8 -20.62 3.87 12.30
CA ALA A 8 -20.23 2.93 13.33
C ALA A 8 -19.20 2.03 12.66
N MET A 9 -17.93 2.27 12.96
CA MET A 9 -16.91 1.23 12.94
C MET A 9 -17.57 0.06 13.64
N VAL A 10 -17.93 -0.95 12.86
CA VAL A 10 -18.36 -2.23 13.40
C VAL A 10 -17.10 -2.80 14.04
N ALA A 11 -16.88 -2.39 15.28
CA ALA A 11 -16.05 -3.07 16.24
C ALA A 11 -16.79 -4.36 16.61
N THR A 12 -16.86 -5.31 15.67
CA THR A 12 -16.94 -6.71 16.05
C THR A 12 -15.52 -7.12 16.39
N VAL A 13 -15.23 -7.03 17.68
CA VAL A 13 -14.11 -7.71 18.31
C VAL A 13 -14.34 -9.21 18.10
N LEU A 14 -13.81 -9.77 17.01
CA LEU A 14 -13.35 -11.15 17.00
C LEU A 14 -11.83 -11.10 17.07
N VAL A 15 -11.32 -11.49 18.24
CA VAL A 15 -9.90 -11.75 18.46
C VAL A 15 -9.58 -13.01 17.67
N GLY A 16 -8.84 -12.88 16.58
CA GLY A 16 -8.39 -14.01 15.76
C GLY A 16 -7.58 -13.51 14.57
N CYS A 17 -6.48 -14.18 14.23
CA CYS A 17 -5.62 -13.88 13.08
C CYS A 17 -6.44 -13.45 11.84
N ASN A 18 -5.99 -12.39 11.14
CA ASN A 18 -6.47 -11.96 9.82
C ASN A 18 -7.63 -10.94 9.75
N ALA A 19 -7.78 -9.99 10.69
CA ALA A 19 -8.85 -8.98 10.62
C ALA A 19 -8.81 -8.12 9.34
N GLY A 20 -7.62 -7.92 8.74
CA GLY A 20 -7.50 -7.29 7.42
C GLY A 20 -8.11 -8.13 6.29
N ASP A 21 -7.87 -9.43 6.28
CA ASP A 21 -8.37 -10.33 5.24
C ASP A 21 -9.90 -10.51 5.37
N GLU A 22 -10.46 -10.57 6.59
CA GLU A 22 -11.90 -10.65 6.81
C GLU A 22 -12.66 -9.43 6.26
N VAL A 23 -12.11 -8.22 6.46
CA VAL A 23 -12.71 -6.98 5.92
C VAL A 23 -12.72 -7.01 4.39
N VAL A 24 -11.65 -7.49 3.78
CA VAL A 24 -11.55 -7.61 2.31
C VAL A 24 -12.48 -8.70 1.79
N GLU A 25 -12.61 -9.83 2.49
CA GLU A 25 -13.47 -10.94 2.07
C GLU A 25 -14.95 -10.51 1.99
N HIS A 26 -15.41 -9.68 2.93
CA HIS A 26 -16.82 -9.28 3.00
C HIS A 26 -17.14 -7.89 2.43
N GLY A 27 -16.18 -6.96 2.44
CA GLY A 27 -16.32 -5.59 1.95
C GLY A 27 -15.53 -5.27 0.69
N GLY A 28 -14.76 -6.24 0.17
CA GLY A 28 -13.82 -6.00 -0.91
C GLY A 28 -14.43 -5.66 -2.26
N ILE A 29 -13.60 -5.17 -3.17
CA ILE A 29 -13.96 -4.97 -4.57
C ILE A 29 -14.36 -6.30 -5.24
N ASP A 30 -15.38 -6.25 -6.11
CA ASP A 30 -15.84 -7.39 -6.91
C ASP A 30 -14.97 -7.54 -8.17
N ILE A 31 -13.80 -8.18 -8.02
CA ILE A 31 -12.80 -8.37 -9.08
C ILE A 31 -13.39 -9.06 -10.31
N ASN A 32 -14.30 -10.01 -10.14
CA ASN A 32 -14.94 -10.72 -11.25
C ASN A 32 -15.84 -9.81 -12.09
N ASN A 33 -16.29 -8.69 -11.53
CA ASN A 33 -17.09 -7.69 -12.23
C ASN A 33 -16.27 -6.46 -12.69
N LEU A 34 -14.95 -6.48 -12.48
CA LEU A 34 -14.06 -5.44 -13.00
C LEU A 34 -13.70 -5.73 -14.46
N SER A 35 -13.79 -4.68 -15.28
CA SER A 35 -13.16 -4.67 -16.60
C SER A 35 -11.64 -4.75 -16.50
N GLN A 36 -10.97 -5.14 -17.59
CA GLN A 36 -9.51 -5.18 -17.63
C GLN A 36 -8.89 -3.80 -17.37
N THR A 37 -9.52 -2.73 -17.87
CA THR A 37 -9.10 -1.35 -17.59
C THR A 37 -9.16 -1.03 -16.10
N GLN A 38 -10.24 -1.40 -15.41
CA GLN A 38 -10.34 -1.17 -13.96
C GLN A 38 -9.30 -1.98 -13.18
N LYS A 39 -9.04 -3.24 -13.55
CA LYS A 39 -7.97 -4.04 -12.92
C LYS A 39 -6.61 -3.37 -13.08
N GLN A 40 -6.33 -2.84 -14.28
CA GLN A 40 -5.11 -2.09 -14.56
C GLN A 40 -5.01 -0.84 -13.66
N GLU A 41 -6.08 -0.07 -13.53
CA GLU A 41 -6.11 1.14 -12.69
C GLU A 41 -5.91 0.84 -11.20
N TYR A 42 -6.50 -0.24 -10.69
CA TYR A 42 -6.25 -0.71 -9.31
C TYR A 42 -4.79 -1.14 -9.11
N ALA A 43 -4.20 -1.86 -10.08
CA ALA A 43 -2.81 -2.28 -10.01
C ALA A 43 -1.84 -1.09 -10.01
N GLU A 44 -2.04 -0.13 -10.91
CA GLU A 44 -1.24 1.09 -10.99
C GLU A 44 -1.35 1.93 -9.71
N LEU A 45 -2.58 2.12 -9.21
CA LEU A 45 -2.79 2.85 -7.96
C LEU A 45 -2.04 2.19 -6.80
N THR A 46 -2.18 0.87 -6.68
CA THR A 46 -1.55 0.08 -5.62
C THR A 46 -0.03 0.19 -5.70
N ALA A 47 0.55 -0.04 -6.89
CA ALA A 47 1.99 0.04 -7.10
C ALA A 47 2.55 1.43 -6.76
N ASN A 48 1.84 2.50 -7.14
CA ASN A 48 2.23 3.87 -6.83
C ASN A 48 2.22 4.13 -5.32
N ALA A 49 1.18 3.71 -4.60
CA ALA A 49 1.06 3.93 -3.15
C ALA A 49 2.19 3.22 -2.39
N LEU A 50 2.48 1.98 -2.80
CA LEU A 50 3.59 1.18 -2.27
C LEU A 50 4.95 1.83 -2.56
N ALA A 51 5.18 2.30 -3.79
CA ALA A 51 6.44 2.95 -4.17
C ALA A 51 6.75 4.19 -3.31
N VAL A 52 5.73 5.01 -3.02
CA VAL A 52 5.90 6.20 -2.17
C VAL A 52 6.27 5.83 -0.74
N ILE A 53 5.64 4.81 -0.17
CA ILE A 53 5.97 4.36 1.19
C ILE A 53 7.36 3.75 1.22
N ALA A 54 7.71 2.90 0.24
CA ALA A 54 9.04 2.31 0.15
C ALA A 54 10.12 3.39 0.07
N GLN A 55 9.93 4.41 -0.77
CA GLN A 55 10.90 5.52 -0.86
C GLN A 55 11.02 6.31 0.44
N ALA A 56 9.90 6.54 1.14
CA ALA A 56 9.94 7.22 2.43
C ALA A 56 10.66 6.40 3.50
N ALA A 57 10.44 5.08 3.52
CA ALA A 57 11.14 4.17 4.42
C ALA A 57 12.65 4.15 4.14
N ASP A 58 13.05 4.06 2.87
CA ASP A 58 14.46 4.09 2.44
C ASP A 58 15.14 5.41 2.85
N ASN A 59 14.48 6.54 2.61
CA ASN A 59 15.01 7.84 3.02
C ASN A 59 15.12 7.96 4.55
N CYS A 60 14.16 7.39 5.27
CA CYS A 60 14.10 7.53 6.72
C CYS A 60 15.04 6.58 7.46
N SER A 61 15.35 5.42 6.88
CA SER A 61 16.21 4.37 7.47
C SER A 61 17.68 4.79 7.54
N ASN A 62 18.08 5.80 6.78
CA ASN A 62 19.43 6.32 6.80
C ASN A 62 19.86 6.73 8.23
N GLY A 63 20.92 6.09 8.71
CA GLY A 63 21.53 6.37 10.02
C GLY A 63 20.85 5.72 11.23
N ILE A 64 19.91 4.79 11.04
CA ILE A 64 19.29 4.01 12.14
C ILE A 64 20.17 2.81 12.50
N ALA A 65 20.36 2.54 13.79
CA ALA A 65 21.05 1.34 14.24
C ALA A 65 20.13 0.10 14.29
N VAL A 66 20.68 -1.10 14.16
CA VAL A 66 19.91 -2.35 14.27
C VAL A 66 19.18 -2.42 15.62
N GLY A 67 17.89 -2.76 15.59
CA GLY A 67 16.98 -2.82 16.74
C GLY A 67 16.37 -1.48 17.13
N GLU A 68 16.73 -0.38 16.46
CA GLU A 68 16.10 0.92 16.68
C GLU A 68 14.89 1.13 15.75
N THR A 69 13.89 1.81 16.30
CA THR A 69 12.70 2.26 15.58
C THR A 69 12.73 3.76 15.35
N LYS A 70 12.28 4.23 14.19
CA LYS A 70 12.12 5.65 13.89
C LYS A 70 10.77 5.90 13.23
N GLN A 71 10.11 6.95 13.68
CA GLN A 71 8.86 7.43 13.10
C GLN A 71 9.16 8.49 12.02
N CYS A 72 8.46 8.41 10.90
CA CYS A 72 8.67 9.26 9.74
C CYS A 72 7.34 9.81 9.25
N ASP A 73 7.20 11.13 9.26
CA ASP A 73 6.03 11.80 8.68
C ASP A 73 6.21 11.95 7.18
N LEU A 74 5.20 11.53 6.42
CA LEU A 74 5.14 11.83 4.99
C LEU A 74 4.27 13.07 4.79
N GLY A 75 4.92 14.20 4.50
CA GLY A 75 4.24 15.43 4.10
C GLY A 75 3.67 15.36 2.68
N ALA A 76 2.80 16.31 2.35
CA ALA A 76 2.03 16.37 1.09
C ALA A 76 2.85 16.60 -0.20
N SER A 77 4.15 16.33 -0.18
CA SER A 77 5.10 16.59 -1.28
C SER A 77 5.73 15.34 -1.88
N ASN A 78 5.50 14.16 -1.30
CA ASN A 78 5.96 12.90 -1.89
C ASN A 78 4.90 12.44 -2.91
N THR A 79 5.24 12.48 -4.19
CA THR A 79 4.29 12.23 -5.28
C THR A 79 4.87 11.19 -6.24
N THR A 80 4.01 10.37 -6.82
CA THR A 80 4.32 9.75 -8.13
C THR A 80 3.64 10.57 -9.24
N ALA A 81 3.74 10.13 -10.50
CA ALA A 81 2.99 10.76 -11.58
C ALA A 81 1.47 10.75 -11.35
N ASN A 82 0.97 9.77 -10.57
CA ASN A 82 -0.46 9.44 -10.50
C ASN A 82 -1.06 9.49 -9.10
N ILE A 83 -0.26 9.70 -8.04
CA ILE A 83 -0.77 9.86 -6.67
C ILE A 83 -0.08 11.01 -5.92
N ILE A 84 -0.83 11.63 -5.02
CA ILE A 84 -0.35 12.67 -4.10
C ILE A 84 -0.58 12.20 -2.67
N VAL A 85 0.45 12.25 -1.82
CA VAL A 85 0.27 12.03 -0.38
C VAL A 85 -0.57 13.15 0.21
N ALA A 86 -1.68 12.82 0.86
CA ALA A 86 -2.49 13.77 1.61
C ALA A 86 -1.94 13.95 3.03
N LYS A 87 -1.66 12.83 3.71
CA LYS A 87 -1.00 12.76 5.03
C LYS A 87 -0.68 11.30 5.34
N GLY A 88 0.22 11.09 6.30
CA GLY A 88 0.44 9.75 6.83
C GLY A 88 1.74 9.68 7.61
N GLN A 89 1.90 8.58 8.34
CA GLN A 89 3.03 8.35 9.23
C GLN A 89 3.40 6.87 9.18
N ILE A 90 4.69 6.60 9.01
CA ILE A 90 5.25 5.25 9.06
C ILE A 90 6.20 5.14 10.25
N ASP A 91 6.24 3.96 10.83
CA ASP A 91 7.31 3.53 11.73
C ASP A 91 8.18 2.54 10.98
N ILE A 92 9.49 2.73 11.11
CA ILE A 92 10.47 1.82 10.53
C ILE A 92 11.35 1.23 11.62
N GLU A 93 11.65 -0.06 11.49
CA GLU A 93 12.57 -0.78 12.37
C GLU A 93 13.72 -1.34 11.55
N GLN A 94 14.96 -0.99 11.93
CA GLN A 94 16.14 -1.53 11.29
C GLN A 94 16.43 -2.93 11.87
N GLN A 95 16.34 -3.94 11.02
CA GLN A 95 16.72 -5.31 11.32
C GLN A 95 18.15 -5.60 10.85
N GLU A 96 18.67 -6.76 11.27
CA GLU A 96 19.92 -7.31 10.74
C GLU A 96 19.88 -7.49 9.21
N ASN A 97 21.05 -7.69 8.61
CA ASN A 97 21.18 -7.99 7.18
C ASN A 97 20.60 -6.90 6.26
N GLN A 98 20.74 -5.62 6.65
CA GLN A 98 20.28 -4.45 5.88
C GLN A 98 18.79 -4.56 5.50
N THR A 99 17.99 -5.01 6.46
CA THR A 99 16.54 -5.16 6.30
C THR A 99 15.84 -4.08 7.12
N VAL A 100 14.83 -3.42 6.55
CA VAL A 100 13.99 -2.43 7.21
C VAL A 100 12.57 -2.94 7.16
N ILE A 101 11.92 -3.07 8.32
CA ILE A 101 10.49 -3.36 8.41
C ILE A 101 9.74 -2.05 8.54
N VAL A 102 8.65 -1.92 7.81
CA VAL A 102 7.79 -0.74 7.76
C VAL A 102 6.41 -1.12 8.26
N HIS A 103 5.95 -0.38 9.25
CA HIS A 103 4.59 -0.44 9.79
C HIS A 103 3.91 0.92 9.62
N THR A 104 2.58 0.92 9.52
CA THR A 104 1.81 2.17 9.61
C THR A 104 1.19 2.29 11.00
N THR A 105 1.59 3.31 11.75
CA THR A 105 0.92 3.70 13.00
C THR A 105 -0.40 4.43 12.71
N LYS A 106 -0.45 5.15 11.59
CA LYS A 106 -1.66 5.74 11.01
C LYS A 106 -1.71 5.41 9.54
N ALA A 107 -2.91 5.14 9.04
CA ALA A 107 -3.09 4.86 7.62
C ALA A 107 -2.51 5.99 6.76
N MET A 108 -1.80 5.58 5.71
CA MET A 108 -1.23 6.46 4.70
C MET A 108 -2.32 6.89 3.75
N GLU A 109 -2.65 8.18 3.72
CA GLU A 109 -3.69 8.73 2.86
C GLU A 109 -3.11 9.36 1.60
N PHE A 110 -3.68 9.00 0.46
CA PHE A 110 -3.31 9.45 -0.88
C PHE A 110 -4.54 9.95 -1.63
N THR A 111 -4.35 10.82 -2.62
CA THR A 111 -5.35 11.13 -3.64
C THR A 111 -4.85 10.74 -5.02
N SER A 112 -5.75 10.28 -5.88
CA SER A 112 -5.45 9.96 -7.28
C SER A 112 -6.60 10.39 -8.19
N PRO A 113 -6.30 11.02 -9.35
CA PRO A 113 -7.34 11.43 -10.30
C PRO A 113 -7.79 10.30 -11.24
N ASN A 114 -7.38 9.04 -11.01
CA ASN A 114 -7.74 7.92 -11.90
C ASN A 114 -9.25 7.59 -11.84
N ALA A 115 -9.77 6.74 -12.74
CA ALA A 115 -11.22 6.49 -12.80
C ALA A 115 -11.76 5.69 -11.60
N VAL A 116 -10.96 4.80 -11.00
CA VAL A 116 -11.39 3.97 -9.85
C VAL A 116 -11.48 4.77 -8.55
N THR A 117 -10.83 5.92 -8.46
CA THR A 117 -10.89 6.79 -7.27
C THR A 117 -11.46 8.16 -7.56
N ASN A 118 -11.46 8.63 -8.80
CA ASN A 118 -12.04 9.91 -9.21
C ASN A 118 -11.65 11.11 -8.31
N GLY A 119 -10.40 11.15 -7.83
CA GLY A 119 -9.89 12.18 -6.91
C GLY A 119 -10.13 11.91 -5.42
N GLU A 120 -10.78 10.81 -5.06
CA GLU A 120 -11.07 10.42 -3.68
C GLU A 120 -9.81 10.01 -2.89
N VAL A 121 -9.98 10.01 -1.56
CA VAL A 121 -8.92 9.62 -0.63
C VAL A 121 -8.83 8.10 -0.56
N ILE A 122 -7.63 7.57 -0.81
CA ILE A 122 -7.27 6.17 -0.60
C ILE A 122 -6.36 6.09 0.62
N SER A 123 -6.67 5.18 1.52
CA SER A 123 -5.85 4.85 2.69
C SER A 123 -5.13 3.52 2.47
N LEU A 124 -3.82 3.45 2.70
CA LEU A 124 -3.02 2.22 2.73
C LEU A 124 -2.56 1.94 4.16
N ASN A 125 -2.73 0.70 4.61
CA ASN A 125 -2.47 0.27 5.98
C ASN A 125 -1.60 -1.00 6.03
N PHE A 126 -0.52 -0.90 6.80
CA PHE A 126 0.45 -1.94 7.21
C PHE A 126 0.43 -2.11 8.74
N SER A 127 -0.74 -2.01 9.37
CA SER A 127 -0.84 -2.11 10.82
C SER A 127 -0.94 -3.58 11.22
N GLU A 128 -0.03 -3.98 12.12
CA GLU A 128 -0.09 -5.28 12.80
C GLU A 128 -1.40 -5.53 13.56
N ASN A 129 -2.15 -4.46 13.85
CA ASN A 129 -3.47 -4.54 14.48
C ASN A 129 -4.54 -5.13 13.53
N LEU A 130 -4.28 -5.14 12.21
CA LEU A 130 -5.10 -5.84 11.23
C LEU A 130 -4.68 -7.31 11.17
N ASP A 131 -3.39 -7.54 10.96
CA ASP A 131 -2.74 -8.86 11.01
C ASP A 131 -1.21 -8.69 11.08
N LYS A 132 -0.51 -9.64 11.70
CA LYS A 132 0.94 -9.56 11.98
C LYS A 132 1.80 -9.53 10.73
N ASP A 133 1.30 -10.08 9.62
CA ASP A 133 2.02 -10.11 8.35
C ASP A 133 1.75 -8.88 7.48
N TYR A 134 0.86 -7.96 7.89
CA TYR A 134 0.64 -6.69 7.21
C TYR A 134 1.79 -5.73 7.51
N ASN A 135 2.86 -5.87 6.74
CA ASN A 135 4.02 -5.02 6.78
C ASN A 135 4.57 -4.82 5.36
N MET A 136 5.47 -3.84 5.24
CA MET A 136 6.38 -3.76 4.11
C MET A 136 7.80 -4.01 4.61
N THR A 137 8.58 -4.77 3.86
CA THR A 137 9.99 -5.02 4.14
C THR A 137 10.83 -4.51 2.98
N LEU A 138 11.84 -3.70 3.29
CA LEU A 138 12.87 -3.28 2.36
C LEU A 138 14.17 -4.00 2.71
N LYS A 139 14.74 -4.71 1.75
CA LYS A 139 16.03 -5.38 1.90
C LYS A 139 17.02 -4.78 0.91
N THR A 140 18.10 -4.19 1.41
CA THR A 140 19.17 -3.68 0.55
C THR A 140 19.96 -4.86 -0.04
N LEU A 141 19.97 -4.95 -1.36
CA LEU A 141 20.71 -5.96 -2.13
C LEU A 141 21.76 -5.26 -3.02
N PRO A 142 22.80 -5.99 -3.46
CA PRO A 142 23.70 -5.48 -4.50
C PRO A 142 22.90 -5.13 -5.76
N GLY A 143 22.82 -3.83 -6.09
CA GLY A 143 22.09 -3.33 -7.27
C GLY A 143 20.74 -2.67 -6.99
N GLY A 144 20.24 -2.69 -5.74
CA GLY A 144 19.01 -1.96 -5.36
C GLY A 144 18.30 -2.54 -4.14
N ASN A 145 17.25 -1.86 -3.69
CA ASN A 145 16.40 -2.34 -2.60
C ASN A 145 15.32 -3.27 -3.16
N SER A 146 15.19 -4.45 -2.56
CA SER A 146 14.05 -5.35 -2.78
C SER A 146 12.95 -5.06 -1.78
N VAL A 147 11.73 -4.92 -2.26
CA VAL A 147 10.53 -4.59 -1.51
C VAL A 147 9.59 -5.78 -1.54
N THR A 148 9.21 -6.27 -0.36
CA THR A 148 8.11 -7.22 -0.18
C THR A 148 7.05 -6.59 0.70
N PHE A 149 5.78 -6.93 0.51
CA PHE A 149 4.70 -6.34 1.27
C PHE A 149 3.49 -7.26 1.36
N LYS A 150 2.70 -7.07 2.42
CA LYS A 150 1.28 -7.37 2.48
C LYS A 150 0.58 -6.17 3.11
N GLY A 151 -0.48 -5.67 2.49
CA GLY A 151 -1.17 -4.47 2.95
C GLY A 151 -2.62 -4.41 2.53
N MET A 152 -3.41 -3.56 3.19
CA MET A 152 -4.81 -3.27 2.82
C MET A 152 -4.93 -1.83 2.34
N LEU A 153 -5.66 -1.65 1.25
CA LEU A 153 -6.06 -0.36 0.74
C LEU A 153 -7.57 -0.19 0.88
N ILE A 154 -7.98 1.05 1.17
CA ILE A 154 -9.37 1.44 1.32
C ILE A 154 -9.59 2.72 0.53
N ASN A 155 -10.51 2.72 -0.44
CA ASN A 155 -11.07 3.95 -0.98
C ASN A 155 -12.36 4.28 -0.20
N THR A 156 -12.41 5.43 0.47
CA THR A 156 -13.57 5.88 1.25
C THR A 156 -14.47 6.85 0.50
N ALA A 157 -14.62 6.67 -0.82
CA ALA A 157 -15.70 7.23 -1.63
C ALA A 157 -17.02 7.31 -0.86
N ASP A 158 -17.69 8.48 -0.89
CA ASP A 158 -18.87 8.75 -0.06
C ASP A 158 -19.92 7.61 -0.15
N SER A 159 -20.23 7.04 1.03
CA SER A 159 -21.21 5.98 1.37
C SER A 159 -20.85 4.50 1.15
N ASP A 160 -19.98 4.12 0.20
CA ASP A 160 -19.63 2.70 -0.07
C ASP A 160 -18.12 2.51 -0.18
N ALA A 161 -17.44 2.32 0.96
CA ALA A 161 -16.02 2.08 1.00
C ALA A 161 -15.63 0.82 0.19
N LYS A 162 -14.55 0.94 -0.60
CA LYS A 162 -14.00 -0.15 -1.42
C LYS A 162 -12.69 -0.62 -0.81
N TYR A 163 -12.60 -1.90 -0.51
CA TYR A 163 -11.45 -2.51 0.14
C TYR A 163 -10.74 -3.46 -0.83
N TRP A 164 -9.42 -3.52 -0.77
CA TRP A 164 -8.64 -4.59 -1.39
C TRP A 164 -7.35 -4.81 -0.62
N SER A 165 -6.90 -6.06 -0.52
CA SER A 165 -5.56 -6.36 -0.02
C SER A 165 -4.62 -6.59 -1.19
N THR A 166 -3.33 -6.39 -0.93
CA THR A 166 -2.27 -6.67 -1.88
C THR A 166 -1.09 -7.33 -1.21
N GLU A 167 -0.46 -8.25 -1.91
CA GLU A 167 0.70 -9.00 -1.42
C GLU A 167 1.70 -9.21 -2.56
N SER A 168 3.00 -9.03 -2.29
CA SER A 168 4.06 -9.36 -3.23
C SER A 168 4.25 -10.87 -3.33
N THR A 169 4.13 -11.45 -4.53
CA THR A 169 4.43 -12.87 -4.77
C THR A 169 5.92 -13.08 -5.09
N THR A 170 6.56 -12.04 -5.64
CA THR A 170 8.02 -11.93 -5.74
C THR A 170 8.43 -10.51 -5.35
N GLY A 171 9.55 -10.35 -4.64
CA GLY A 171 10.04 -9.02 -4.27
C GLY A 171 10.19 -8.10 -5.49
N LEU A 172 9.79 -6.84 -5.33
CA LEU A 172 9.87 -5.79 -6.36
C LEU A 172 11.06 -4.89 -6.08
N GLU A 173 11.71 -4.37 -7.12
CA GLU A 173 12.82 -3.43 -6.97
C GLU A 173 12.30 -2.00 -6.80
N LEU A 174 12.71 -1.31 -5.74
CA LEU A 174 12.49 0.13 -5.60
C LEU A 174 13.48 0.88 -6.51
N LYS A 175 12.96 1.72 -7.39
CA LYS A 175 13.75 2.68 -8.16
C LYS A 175 13.27 4.10 -7.91
N TYR A 176 14.22 5.03 -7.90
CA TYR A 176 13.93 6.45 -7.75
C TYR A 176 14.49 7.23 -8.93
N ASN A 177 13.63 7.96 -9.62
CA ASN A 177 14.03 8.84 -10.71
C ASN A 177 14.34 10.23 -10.16
N GLU A 178 15.62 10.54 -9.99
CA GLU A 178 16.09 11.83 -9.46
C GLU A 178 15.63 13.05 -10.28
N ASN A 179 15.51 12.91 -11.60
CA ASN A 179 15.14 14.03 -12.48
C ASN A 179 13.68 14.47 -12.29
N PHE A 180 12.80 13.51 -12.00
CA PHE A 180 11.37 13.77 -11.82
C PHE A 180 10.90 13.62 -10.37
N LYS A 181 11.79 13.19 -9.48
CA LYS A 181 11.52 12.85 -8.07
C LYS A 181 10.40 11.83 -7.90
N LEU A 182 10.37 10.82 -8.76
CA LEU A 182 9.31 9.81 -8.80
C LEU A 182 9.87 8.44 -8.38
N PRO A 183 9.35 7.84 -7.30
CA PRO A 183 9.62 6.44 -6.99
C PRO A 183 8.75 5.51 -7.85
N SER A 184 9.28 4.33 -8.17
CA SER A 184 8.55 3.26 -8.86
C SER A 184 8.97 1.89 -8.31
N LEU A 185 8.06 0.91 -8.45
CA LEU A 185 8.37 -0.51 -8.24
C LEU A 185 8.56 -1.18 -9.60
N ASN A 186 9.61 -1.97 -9.72
CA ASN A 186 10.03 -2.61 -10.97
C ASN A 186 10.29 -4.11 -10.75
N ASN A 187 10.38 -4.87 -11.84
CA ASN A 187 10.92 -6.23 -11.84
C ASN A 187 10.34 -7.17 -10.77
N GLY A 188 9.01 -7.29 -10.70
CA GLY A 188 8.40 -8.27 -9.80
C GLY A 188 6.89 -8.36 -9.95
N ASN A 189 6.27 -9.11 -9.04
CA ASN A 189 4.89 -9.55 -9.17
C ASN A 189 4.20 -9.48 -7.82
N ALA A 190 2.90 -9.22 -7.89
CA ALA A 190 2.05 -9.13 -6.73
C ALA A 190 0.62 -9.54 -7.11
N VAL A 191 -0.21 -9.69 -6.09
CA VAL A 191 -1.61 -10.04 -6.22
C VAL A 191 -2.45 -8.96 -5.55
N ILE A 192 -3.63 -8.71 -6.12
CA ILE A 192 -4.71 -7.98 -5.45
C ILE A 192 -5.82 -8.98 -5.13
N THR A 193 -6.29 -8.98 -3.88
CA THR A 193 -7.40 -9.79 -3.40
C THR A 193 -8.58 -8.88 -3.06
N GLY A 194 -9.77 -9.28 -3.48
CA GLY A 194 -11.04 -8.59 -3.24
C GLY A 194 -12.03 -9.49 -2.48
N LYS A 195 -13.32 -9.19 -2.60
CA LYS A 195 -14.36 -9.95 -1.90
C LYS A 195 -14.34 -11.43 -2.29
N ASP A 196 -14.85 -12.30 -1.41
CA ASP A 196 -14.98 -13.73 -1.65
C ASP A 196 -13.67 -14.40 -2.13
N ASN A 197 -12.51 -13.89 -1.68
CA ASN A 197 -11.18 -14.34 -2.12
C ASN A 197 -10.95 -14.29 -3.64
N GLN A 198 -11.65 -13.42 -4.35
CA GLN A 198 -11.38 -13.16 -5.76
C GLN A 198 -10.00 -12.50 -5.89
N LYS A 199 -9.25 -12.86 -6.94
CA LYS A 199 -7.86 -12.41 -7.10
C LYS A 199 -7.55 -12.08 -8.54
N PHE A 200 -6.64 -11.13 -8.73
CA PHE A 200 -5.93 -10.95 -10.00
C PHE A 200 -4.47 -10.58 -9.73
N ASN A 201 -3.58 -11.02 -10.62
CA ASN A 201 -2.15 -10.74 -10.50
C ASN A 201 -1.81 -9.43 -11.20
N TRP A 202 -0.74 -8.79 -10.75
CA TRP A 202 -0.11 -7.71 -11.48
C TRP A 202 1.41 -7.83 -11.41
N SER A 203 2.07 -7.29 -12.44
CA SER A 203 3.53 -7.29 -12.53
C SER A 203 4.05 -5.92 -12.91
N ALA A 204 5.27 -5.62 -12.48
CA ALA A 204 6.03 -4.46 -12.93
C ALA A 204 7.20 -4.90 -13.81
N ASP A 205 7.35 -4.28 -14.98
CA ASP A 205 8.48 -4.53 -15.87
C ASP A 205 9.76 -3.79 -15.40
N SER A 206 10.83 -3.87 -16.20
CA SER A 206 12.10 -3.22 -15.89
C SER A 206 12.06 -1.70 -15.92
N ASN A 207 11.04 -1.11 -16.57
CA ASN A 207 10.79 0.32 -16.67
C ASN A 207 9.76 0.79 -15.63
N GLY A 208 9.16 -0.11 -14.86
CA GLY A 208 8.11 0.20 -13.88
C GLY A 208 6.72 0.30 -14.51
N ASN A 209 6.53 -0.17 -15.75
CA ASN A 209 5.21 -0.28 -16.33
C ASN A 209 4.45 -1.42 -15.64
N ILE A 210 3.25 -1.12 -15.17
CA ILE A 210 2.39 -2.08 -14.48
C ILE A 210 1.53 -2.81 -15.50
N THR A 211 1.28 -4.10 -15.30
CA THR A 211 0.33 -4.88 -16.10
C THR A 211 -0.51 -5.76 -15.19
N ALA A 212 -1.82 -5.57 -15.19
CA ALA A 212 -2.78 -6.46 -14.55
C ALA A 212 -3.09 -7.67 -15.44
N GLN A 213 -3.33 -8.84 -14.83
CA GLN A 213 -3.57 -10.14 -15.47
C GLN A 213 -4.97 -10.68 -15.16
#